data_AF-A0AAD8XTI8-F1
#
_entry.id   AF-A0AAD8XTI8-F1
#
_cell.length_a   1.000
_cell.length_b   1.000
_cell.length_c   1.000
_cell.angle_alpha   90.00
_cell.angle_beta   90.00
_cell.angle_gamma   90.00
#
_symmetry.space_group_name_H-M   'P 1'
#
loop_
_entity.id
_entity.type
_entity.pdbx_description
1 polymer ?
#
loop_
_entity_poly.entity_id
_entity_poly.type
_entity_poly.pdbx_seq_one_letter_code
_entity_poly.pdbx_strand_id
1 'polypeptide(L)'
;MMSGSAIKDHRFFFFGACRDDEMSESHPLNSMLTSMNCFGTKTTKIQLTSMSKGALNEMVSTELSLLPRITRSLANILHHKTKGSPLFVKQVMMELYKQRLLYPSLSRRRWVWETNKILDMKIPDNVATFITNTFDRLSFEVVSALVVLSCFGASADISLIQVLEKEIEQPLIAPLDDAVAHSVLGKRNGKFYFMHDKLQEAAYSKMKPEERCLHHNRYGLALGFVAVRERDDRLLLTAVTQINQGGPQAVIDDEQAVVVANLNLDAGKKAMYMSDFFAAHSFFEHGISYLRLRREYWNEHYDLSLELFNLAAKCAFMNAEHDSLKMLTDQIMHNAKCFEDKFQAISVTVTLLNWSGNVPAAVELIRTTLSSLDEELPSAVTPTVVNQHLDNTKKQLALLTDDTLLSYLTMVDPSKLFAVQLLVKLYGSLTLIGESAATPIISCRVIQLSLTYGMSPHSPSAFAQYGSYLALIGTNLKRDTAT
;
A
#
# COMPACT_ATOMS: atom_id res chain seq x y z
N MET A 1 -22.91 -22.92 18.57
CA MET A 1 -22.41 -24.00 17.70
C MET A 1 -22.67 -23.61 16.26
N MET A 2 -21.69 -23.01 15.59
CA MET A 2 -21.69 -22.91 14.13
C MET A 2 -20.62 -23.86 13.60
N SER A 3 -21.06 -24.74 12.72
CA SER A 3 -20.26 -25.73 12.01
C SER A 3 -19.07 -25.06 11.35
N GLY A 4 -17.87 -25.42 11.79
CA GLY A 4 -16.63 -25.14 11.07
C GLY A 4 -16.74 -25.76 9.68
N SER A 5 -17.00 -24.92 8.68
CA SER A 5 -16.90 -25.29 7.29
C SER A 5 -15.49 -25.83 7.06
N ALA A 6 -15.42 -27.05 6.54
CA ALA A 6 -14.18 -27.72 6.17
C ALA A 6 -13.29 -26.79 5.32
N ILE A 7 -12.30 -26.17 5.97
CA ILE A 7 -11.15 -25.61 5.28
C ILE A 7 -10.45 -26.82 4.68
N LYS A 8 -10.63 -27.03 3.38
CA LYS A 8 -9.87 -28.03 2.63
C LYS A 8 -8.40 -27.89 3.00
N ASP A 9 -7.73 -29.01 3.30
CA ASP A 9 -6.28 -29.08 3.57
C ASP A 9 -5.49 -28.44 2.43
N HIS A 10 -5.27 -27.13 2.50
CA HIS A 10 -4.40 -26.41 1.59
C HIS A 10 -3.01 -26.49 2.16
N ARG A 11 -2.15 -27.27 1.50
CA ARG A 11 -0.73 -27.36 1.82
C ARG A 11 -0.05 -26.16 1.16
N PHE A 12 0.30 -25.18 1.97
CA PHE A 12 1.05 -24.03 1.51
C PHE A 12 2.56 -24.34 1.56
N PHE A 13 3.26 -24.00 0.48
CA PHE A 13 4.72 -24.03 0.43
C PHE A 13 5.21 -22.59 0.26
N PHE A 14 6.00 -22.13 1.21
CA PHE A 14 6.58 -20.78 1.19
C PHE A 14 8.05 -20.87 0.79
N PHE A 15 8.46 -20.03 -0.16
CA PHE A 15 9.85 -19.85 -0.54
C PHE A 15 10.21 -18.38 -0.35
N GLY A 16 11.31 -18.13 0.34
CA GLY A 16 11.85 -16.79 0.55
C GLY A 16 13.34 -16.78 0.26
N ALA A 17 13.82 -15.67 -0.27
CA ALA A 17 15.24 -15.39 -0.40
C ALA A 17 15.57 -14.21 0.52
N CYS A 18 16.58 -14.37 1.38
CA CYS A 18 17.10 -13.28 2.18
C CYS A 18 18.62 -13.28 2.13
N ARG A 19 19.20 -12.12 2.44
CA ARG A 19 20.62 -11.95 2.63
C ARG A 19 21.00 -12.29 4.07
N ASP A 20 22.08 -13.05 4.26
CA ASP A 20 22.53 -13.46 5.59
C ASP A 20 23.00 -12.25 6.43
N ASP A 21 23.48 -11.17 5.80
CA ASP A 21 23.94 -9.93 6.43
C ASP A 21 22.82 -8.99 6.89
N GLU A 22 21.60 -9.16 6.38
CA GLU A 22 20.42 -8.36 6.75
C GLU A 22 19.57 -9.05 7.84
N MET A 23 19.92 -10.29 8.22
CA MET A 23 19.23 -11.10 9.24
C MET A 23 19.86 -10.91 10.62
N SER A 24 19.65 -9.75 11.26
CA SER A 24 19.98 -9.57 12.68
C SER A 24 19.17 -10.53 13.56
N GLU A 25 19.63 -10.82 14.79
CA GLU A 25 18.87 -11.64 15.74
C GLU A 25 17.46 -11.10 16.01
N SER A 26 17.28 -9.78 15.89
CA SER A 26 16.00 -9.07 16.04
C SER A 26 15.13 -9.00 14.79
N HIS A 27 15.55 -9.57 13.66
CA HIS A 27 14.80 -9.47 12.40
C HIS A 27 13.44 -10.20 12.51
N PRO A 28 12.31 -9.59 12.07
CA PRO A 28 10.97 -10.18 12.20
C PRO A 28 10.83 -11.59 11.62
N LEU A 29 11.58 -11.88 10.55
CA LEU A 29 11.62 -13.23 9.96
C LEU A 29 12.14 -14.28 10.96
N ASN A 30 13.13 -13.96 11.80
CA ASN A 30 13.64 -14.91 12.79
C ASN A 30 12.57 -15.26 13.84
N SER A 31 11.80 -14.26 14.28
CA SER A 31 10.65 -14.49 15.15
C SER A 31 9.61 -15.37 14.47
N MET A 32 9.26 -15.08 13.22
CA MET A 32 8.30 -15.86 12.43
C MET A 32 8.76 -17.32 12.22
N LEU A 33 10.04 -17.54 11.85
CA LEU A 33 10.65 -18.87 11.67
C LEU A 33 10.66 -19.66 12.98
N THR A 34 10.96 -18.99 14.10
CA THR A 34 10.93 -19.61 15.44
C THR A 34 9.51 -20.04 15.80
N SER A 35 8.52 -19.18 15.59
CA SER A 35 7.11 -19.51 15.80
C SER A 35 6.67 -20.68 14.91
N MET A 36 7.03 -20.68 13.62
CA MET A 36 6.68 -21.77 12.69
C MET A 36 7.27 -23.12 13.11
N ASN A 37 8.50 -23.13 13.64
CA ASN A 37 9.11 -24.34 14.19
C ASN A 37 8.36 -24.85 15.43
N CYS A 38 7.86 -23.96 16.31
CA CYS A 38 7.03 -24.35 17.46
C CYS A 38 5.72 -25.03 17.04
N PHE A 39 5.17 -24.69 15.87
CA PHE A 39 3.97 -25.33 15.31
C PHE A 39 4.28 -26.59 14.48
N GLY A 40 5.52 -27.09 14.48
CA GLY A 40 5.91 -28.31 13.77
C GLY A 40 6.04 -28.14 12.25
N THR A 41 6.08 -26.91 11.74
CA THR A 41 6.30 -26.66 10.30
C THR A 41 7.77 -26.88 9.96
N LYS A 42 8.04 -27.73 8.97
CA LYS A 42 9.42 -28.04 8.56
C LYS A 42 10.03 -26.88 7.77
N THR A 43 10.93 -26.14 8.41
CA THR A 43 11.74 -25.10 7.77
C THR A 43 13.03 -25.70 7.20
N THR A 44 13.40 -25.36 5.96
CA THR A 44 14.70 -25.72 5.37
C THR A 44 15.45 -24.46 4.99
N LYS A 45 16.60 -24.20 5.64
CA LYS A 45 17.50 -23.10 5.27
C LYS A 45 18.51 -23.61 4.24
N ILE A 46 18.55 -22.99 3.06
CA ILE A 46 19.56 -23.26 2.03
C ILE A 46 20.49 -22.06 1.98
N GLN A 47 21.73 -22.24 2.42
CA GLN A 47 22.74 -21.18 2.34
C GLN A 47 23.41 -21.21 0.96
N LEU A 48 23.27 -20.11 0.22
CA LEU A 48 23.95 -19.93 -1.07
C LEU A 48 25.37 -19.41 -0.84
N THR A 49 26.36 -20.24 -1.15
CA THR A 49 27.78 -19.88 -1.08
C THR A 49 28.34 -19.59 -2.47
N SER A 50 29.56 -19.04 -2.54
CA SER A 50 30.24 -18.84 -3.82
C SER A 50 30.46 -20.18 -4.54
N MET A 51 30.44 -20.16 -5.88
CA MET A 51 30.60 -21.38 -6.68
C MET A 51 31.95 -22.03 -6.41
N SER A 52 31.94 -23.34 -6.20
CA SER A 52 33.16 -24.14 -6.17
C SER A 52 33.87 -24.10 -7.53
N LYS A 53 35.17 -24.42 -7.56
CA LYS A 53 35.93 -24.57 -8.81
C LYS A 53 35.26 -25.55 -9.79
N GLY A 54 34.64 -26.62 -9.27
CA GLY A 54 33.93 -27.61 -10.08
C GLY A 54 32.69 -27.02 -10.74
N ALA A 55 31.80 -26.42 -9.93
CA ALA A 55 30.58 -25.77 -10.41
C ALA A 55 30.87 -24.63 -11.41
N LEU A 56 31.88 -23.81 -11.12
CA LEU A 56 32.32 -22.77 -12.05
C LEU A 56 32.83 -23.37 -13.38
N ASN A 57 33.59 -24.47 -13.33
CA ASN A 57 34.06 -25.11 -14.55
C ASN A 57 32.93 -25.71 -15.37
N GLU A 58 31.90 -26.27 -14.73
CA GLU A 58 30.68 -26.75 -15.41
C GLU A 58 29.93 -25.60 -16.07
N MET A 59 29.79 -24.46 -15.38
CA MET A 59 29.18 -23.26 -15.95
C MET A 59 29.95 -22.76 -17.18
N VAL A 60 31.27 -22.58 -17.07
CA VAL A 60 32.13 -22.11 -18.18
C VAL A 60 32.13 -23.10 -19.34
N SER A 61 32.14 -24.40 -19.05
CA SER A 61 32.02 -25.48 -20.03
C SER A 61 30.72 -25.39 -20.83
N THR A 62 29.61 -25.15 -20.14
CA THR A 62 28.29 -25.00 -20.74
C THR A 62 28.20 -23.75 -21.61
N GLU A 63 28.58 -22.59 -21.07
CA GLU A 63 28.52 -21.30 -21.78
C GLU A 63 29.39 -21.28 -23.05
N LEU A 64 30.59 -21.88 -23.00
CA LEU A 64 31.49 -21.93 -24.16
C LEU A 64 31.22 -23.14 -25.06
N SER A 65 30.28 -24.01 -24.70
CA SER A 65 30.02 -25.28 -25.39
C SER A 65 31.30 -26.12 -25.59
N LEU A 66 32.13 -26.21 -24.55
CA LEU A 66 33.40 -26.96 -24.53
C LEU A 66 33.38 -28.02 -23.45
N LEU A 67 34.14 -29.11 -23.62
CA LEU A 67 34.25 -30.15 -22.60
C LEU A 67 34.86 -29.60 -21.30
N PRO A 68 34.40 -30.03 -20.11
CA PRO A 68 34.91 -29.54 -18.81
C PRO A 68 36.43 -29.69 -18.62
N ARG A 69 37.06 -30.67 -19.28
CA ARG A 69 38.52 -30.84 -19.25
C ARG A 69 39.28 -29.70 -19.93
N ILE A 70 38.67 -29.06 -20.92
CA ILE A 70 39.28 -27.99 -21.73
C ILE A 70 39.16 -26.65 -20.98
N THR A 71 37.99 -26.38 -20.38
CA THR A 71 37.71 -25.12 -19.68
C THR A 71 38.34 -25.02 -18.30
N ARG A 72 38.88 -26.13 -17.76
CA ARG A 72 39.42 -26.19 -16.39
C ARG A 72 40.50 -25.15 -16.11
N SER A 73 41.37 -24.85 -17.08
CA SER A 73 42.40 -23.82 -16.92
C SER A 73 41.80 -22.43 -16.79
N LEU A 74 40.85 -22.07 -17.67
CA LEU A 74 40.12 -20.80 -17.59
C LEU A 74 39.30 -20.69 -16.30
N ALA A 75 38.55 -21.74 -15.95
CA ALA A 75 37.72 -21.79 -14.74
C ALA A 75 38.54 -21.62 -13.46
N ASN A 76 39.75 -22.20 -13.39
CA ASN A 76 40.66 -22.00 -12.26
C ASN A 76 41.12 -20.54 -12.14
N ILE A 77 41.44 -19.90 -13.27
CA ILE A 77 41.85 -18.48 -13.30
C ILE A 77 40.69 -17.58 -12.88
N LEU A 78 39.49 -17.83 -13.42
CA LEU A 78 38.27 -17.13 -13.04
C LEU A 78 38.00 -17.32 -11.55
N HIS A 79 38.02 -18.55 -11.03
CA HIS A 79 37.80 -18.81 -9.60
C HIS A 79 38.82 -18.09 -8.71
N HIS A 80 40.09 -18.08 -9.11
CA HIS A 80 41.14 -17.43 -8.33
C HIS A 80 40.88 -15.93 -8.18
N LYS A 81 40.49 -15.30 -9.29
CA LYS A 81 40.24 -13.85 -9.39
C LYS A 81 38.88 -13.42 -8.84
N THR A 82 37.86 -14.27 -8.91
CA THR A 82 36.48 -13.90 -8.51
C THR A 82 36.01 -14.54 -7.21
N LYS A 83 36.81 -15.42 -6.62
CA LYS A 83 36.48 -16.26 -5.46
C LYS A 83 35.18 -17.07 -5.63
N GLY A 84 34.76 -17.31 -6.88
CA GLY A 84 33.55 -18.07 -7.20
C GLY A 84 32.26 -17.25 -7.17
N SER A 85 32.31 -15.92 -7.04
CA SER A 85 31.11 -15.06 -7.12
C SER A 85 30.51 -15.11 -8.54
N PRO A 86 29.27 -15.61 -8.74
CA PRO A 86 28.67 -15.74 -10.07
C PRO A 86 28.59 -14.43 -10.85
N LEU A 87 28.21 -13.35 -10.17
CA LEU A 87 28.20 -12.01 -10.75
C LEU A 87 29.58 -11.64 -11.31
N PHE A 88 30.60 -11.79 -10.48
CA PHE A 88 31.93 -11.32 -10.84
C PHE A 88 32.55 -12.18 -11.94
N VAL A 89 32.24 -13.49 -11.96
CA VAL A 89 32.59 -14.38 -13.07
C VAL A 89 31.99 -13.89 -14.37
N LYS A 90 30.68 -13.63 -14.42
CA LYS A 90 30.01 -13.15 -15.63
C LYS A 90 30.67 -11.89 -16.17
N GLN A 91 30.97 -10.95 -15.26
CA GLN A 91 31.57 -9.67 -15.63
C GLN A 91 33.00 -9.82 -16.15
N VAL A 92 33.83 -10.63 -15.49
CA VAL A 92 35.18 -10.93 -15.98
C VAL A 92 35.10 -11.60 -17.35
N MET A 93 34.20 -12.56 -17.56
CA MET A 93 34.04 -13.20 -18.88
C MET A 93 33.63 -12.21 -19.97
N MET A 94 32.71 -11.29 -19.69
CA MET A 94 32.35 -10.22 -20.62
C MET A 94 33.52 -9.28 -20.94
N GLU A 95 34.32 -8.93 -19.93
CA GLU A 95 35.51 -8.07 -20.13
C GLU A 95 36.58 -8.79 -20.95
N LEU A 96 36.83 -10.08 -20.69
CA LEU A 96 37.73 -10.91 -21.50
C LEU A 96 37.27 -10.96 -22.95
N TYR A 97 35.95 -11.04 -23.20
CA TYR A 97 35.39 -10.99 -24.54
C TYR A 97 35.61 -9.61 -25.19
N LYS A 98 35.31 -8.52 -24.48
CA LYS A 98 35.48 -7.14 -24.97
C LYS A 98 36.93 -6.82 -25.33
N GLN A 99 37.88 -7.27 -24.52
CA GLN A 99 39.32 -7.13 -24.76
C GLN A 99 39.90 -8.14 -25.77
N ARG A 100 39.05 -9.01 -26.35
CA ARG A 100 39.46 -10.10 -27.25
C ARG A 100 40.50 -11.05 -26.63
N LEU A 101 40.47 -11.22 -25.31
CA LEU A 101 41.24 -12.21 -24.57
C LEU A 101 40.51 -13.55 -24.46
N LEU A 102 39.19 -13.55 -24.67
CA LEU A 102 38.32 -14.70 -24.86
C LEU A 102 37.55 -14.49 -26.17
N TYR A 103 37.77 -15.35 -27.18
CA TYR A 103 37.19 -15.11 -28.51
C TYR A 103 36.91 -16.42 -29.26
N PRO A 104 35.95 -16.42 -30.20
CA PRO A 104 35.74 -17.56 -31.09
C PRO A 104 36.88 -17.61 -32.12
N SER A 105 37.63 -18.72 -32.13
CA SER A 105 38.67 -18.97 -33.12
C SER A 105 38.08 -19.71 -34.32
N LEU A 106 38.08 -19.08 -35.49
CA LEU A 106 37.59 -19.71 -36.73
C LEU A 106 38.49 -20.87 -37.18
N SER A 107 39.80 -20.76 -36.99
CA SER A 107 40.76 -21.82 -37.36
C SER A 107 40.62 -23.06 -36.48
N ARG A 108 40.31 -22.87 -35.19
CA ARG A 108 40.11 -23.98 -34.24
C ARG A 108 38.65 -24.37 -34.06
N ARG A 109 37.72 -23.65 -34.68
CA ARG A 109 36.25 -23.79 -34.59
C ARG A 109 35.75 -23.90 -33.14
N ARG A 110 36.35 -23.13 -32.23
CA ARG A 110 36.05 -23.17 -30.80
C ARG A 110 36.41 -21.87 -30.11
N TRP A 111 35.88 -21.66 -28.92
CA TRP A 111 36.35 -20.59 -28.03
C TRP A 111 37.80 -20.84 -27.59
N VAL A 112 38.60 -19.77 -27.60
CA VAL A 112 40.01 -19.76 -27.20
C VAL A 112 40.24 -18.57 -26.29
N TRP A 113 41.23 -18.68 -25.41
CA TRP A 113 41.61 -17.63 -24.49
C TRP A 113 43.13 -17.51 -24.34
N GLU A 114 43.58 -16.30 -24.05
CA GLU A 114 45.00 -15.96 -23.88
C GLU A 114 45.42 -16.08 -22.41
N THR A 115 45.72 -17.30 -21.95
CA THR A 115 46.01 -17.63 -20.54
C THR A 115 46.98 -16.65 -19.86
N ASN A 116 48.12 -16.34 -20.48
CA ASN A 116 49.15 -15.49 -19.87
C ASN A 116 48.65 -14.05 -19.70
N LYS A 117 48.00 -13.49 -20.73
CA LYS A 117 47.42 -12.14 -20.68
C LYS A 117 46.31 -12.03 -19.64
N ILE A 118 45.52 -13.09 -19.45
CA ILE A 118 44.46 -13.12 -18.44
C ILE A 118 45.07 -13.16 -17.03
N LEU A 119 46.15 -13.93 -16.82
CA LEU A 119 46.85 -13.98 -15.53
C LEU A 119 47.40 -12.60 -15.15
N ASP A 120 48.04 -11.92 -16.10
CA ASP A 120 48.64 -10.59 -15.93
C ASP A 120 47.61 -9.45 -15.81
N MET A 121 46.36 -9.71 -16.18
CA MET A 121 45.26 -8.75 -16.05
C MET A 121 45.01 -8.46 -14.58
N LYS A 122 45.16 -7.18 -14.19
CA LYS A 122 44.77 -6.68 -12.87
C LYS A 122 43.24 -6.68 -12.76
N ILE A 123 42.70 -7.82 -12.35
CA ILE A 123 41.29 -7.96 -11.98
C ILE A 123 41.21 -7.76 -10.46
N PRO A 124 40.33 -6.88 -9.97
CA PRO A 124 40.14 -6.68 -8.53
C PRO A 124 39.84 -7.99 -7.79
N ASP A 125 40.37 -8.15 -6.58
CA ASP A 125 40.29 -9.42 -5.83
C ASP A 125 38.92 -9.67 -5.16
N ASN A 126 38.05 -8.65 -5.12
CA ASN A 126 36.71 -8.75 -4.52
C ASN A 126 35.67 -7.87 -5.24
N VAL A 127 34.39 -8.13 -4.99
CA VAL A 127 33.27 -7.41 -5.63
C VAL A 127 33.27 -5.93 -5.29
N ALA A 128 33.68 -5.55 -4.07
CA ALA A 128 33.73 -4.14 -3.65
C ALA A 128 34.75 -3.35 -4.49
N THR A 129 35.98 -3.85 -4.64
CA THR A 129 37.03 -3.24 -5.46
C THR A 129 36.67 -3.25 -6.94
N PHE A 130 35.94 -4.27 -7.42
CA PHE A 130 35.38 -4.26 -8.77
C PHE A 130 34.39 -3.11 -8.98
N ILE A 131 33.47 -2.91 -8.05
CA ILE A 131 32.48 -1.83 -8.13
C ILE A 131 33.19 -0.48 -8.08
N THR A 132 34.11 -0.26 -7.13
CA THR A 132 34.89 0.99 -7.06
C THR A 132 35.60 1.27 -8.38
N ASN A 133 36.35 0.31 -8.91
CA ASN A 133 37.05 0.44 -10.20
C ASN A 133 36.10 0.67 -11.39
N THR A 134 34.85 0.21 -11.29
CA THR A 134 33.83 0.45 -12.32
C THR A 134 33.40 1.92 -12.28
N PHE A 135 33.06 2.44 -11.09
CA PHE A 135 32.64 3.83 -10.91
C PHE A 135 33.78 4.84 -11.18
N ASP A 136 35.03 4.50 -10.87
CA ASP A 136 36.20 5.36 -11.13
C ASP A 136 36.47 5.58 -12.63
N ARG A 137 35.91 4.73 -13.50
CA ARG A 137 36.05 4.85 -14.97
C ARG A 137 34.92 5.64 -15.61
N LEU A 138 33.84 5.91 -14.87
CA LEU A 138 32.68 6.62 -15.38
C LEU A 138 32.90 8.13 -15.26
N SER A 139 32.34 8.89 -16.20
CA SER A 139 32.33 10.35 -16.09
C SER A 139 31.45 10.81 -14.94
N PHE A 140 31.64 12.05 -14.50
CA PHE A 140 30.82 12.63 -13.44
C PHE A 140 29.33 12.62 -13.81
N GLU A 141 29.00 12.90 -15.07
CA GLU A 141 27.63 12.93 -15.58
C GLU A 141 26.97 11.56 -15.49
N VAL A 142 27.70 10.48 -15.84
CA VAL A 142 27.21 9.11 -15.75
C VAL A 142 26.97 8.70 -14.30
N VAL A 143 27.92 9.00 -13.41
CA VAL A 143 27.75 8.72 -11.98
C VAL A 143 26.57 9.50 -11.42
N SER A 144 26.43 10.79 -11.75
CA SER A 144 25.33 11.63 -11.29
C SER A 144 23.97 11.08 -11.75
N ALA A 145 23.83 10.65 -13.00
CA ALA A 145 22.60 10.04 -13.48
C ALA A 145 22.29 8.69 -12.82
N LEU A 146 23.32 7.87 -12.55
CA LEU A 146 23.18 6.61 -11.80
C LEU A 146 22.70 6.85 -10.37
N VAL A 147 23.16 7.92 -9.72
CA VAL A 147 22.68 8.34 -8.40
C VAL A 147 21.17 8.62 -8.45
N VAL A 148 20.71 9.41 -9.42
CA VAL A 148 19.28 9.72 -9.59
C VAL A 148 18.48 8.44 -9.82
N LEU A 149 18.91 7.58 -10.75
CA LEU A 149 18.23 6.31 -11.05
C LEU A 149 18.14 5.40 -9.82
N SER A 150 19.17 5.38 -8.97
CA SER A 150 19.23 4.52 -7.78
C SER A 150 18.14 4.82 -6.75
N CYS A 151 17.58 6.04 -6.75
CA CYS A 151 16.45 6.42 -5.90
C CYS A 151 15.13 5.71 -6.27
N PHE A 152 15.00 5.23 -7.50
CA PHE A 152 13.80 4.57 -8.02
C PHE A 152 13.87 3.04 -7.94
N GLY A 153 14.85 2.50 -7.22
CA GLY A 153 15.03 1.06 -7.00
C GLY A 153 15.91 0.38 -8.05
N ALA A 154 15.71 -0.93 -8.23
CA ALA A 154 16.54 -1.75 -9.11
C ALA A 154 16.28 -1.50 -10.62
N SER A 155 15.14 -0.92 -10.97
CA SER A 155 14.77 -0.60 -12.35
C SER A 155 13.77 0.55 -12.42
N ALA A 156 13.84 1.37 -13.47
CA ALA A 156 12.88 2.44 -13.73
C ALA A 156 12.50 2.51 -15.21
N ASP A 157 11.26 2.93 -15.48
CA ASP A 157 10.75 3.20 -16.83
C ASP A 157 11.47 4.40 -17.45
N ILE A 158 11.89 4.25 -18.71
CA ILE A 158 12.59 5.30 -19.46
C ILE A 158 11.69 6.53 -19.58
N SER A 159 10.38 6.36 -19.74
CA SER A 159 9.42 7.48 -19.80
C SER A 159 9.42 8.30 -18.50
N LEU A 160 9.53 7.65 -17.35
CA LEU A 160 9.65 8.35 -16.06
C LEU A 160 10.95 9.14 -15.98
N ILE A 161 12.07 8.55 -16.43
CA ILE A 161 13.38 9.22 -16.41
C ILE A 161 13.39 10.41 -17.39
N GLN A 162 12.72 10.31 -18.54
CA GLN A 162 12.57 11.43 -19.48
C GLN A 162 11.79 12.60 -18.89
N VAL A 163 10.70 12.32 -18.18
CA VAL A 163 9.96 13.35 -17.45
C VAL A 163 10.87 13.99 -16.40
N LEU A 164 11.56 13.17 -15.61
CA LEU A 164 12.45 13.67 -14.56
C LEU A 164 13.56 14.56 -15.14
N GLU A 165 14.28 14.10 -16.16
CA GLU A 165 15.35 14.85 -16.85
C GLU A 165 14.90 16.25 -17.24
N LYS A 166 13.69 16.38 -17.79
CA LYS A 166 13.10 17.67 -18.16
C LYS A 166 12.82 18.55 -16.95
N GLU A 167 12.21 18.01 -15.91
CA GLU A 167 11.75 18.79 -14.76
C GLU A 167 12.88 19.16 -13.78
N ILE A 168 13.97 18.38 -13.73
CA ILE A 168 15.15 18.72 -12.92
C ILE A 168 16.28 19.40 -13.71
N GLU A 169 16.07 19.63 -15.01
CA GLU A 169 17.01 20.25 -15.96
C GLU A 169 18.41 19.62 -15.94
N GLN A 170 18.46 18.29 -15.82
CA GLN A 170 19.70 17.52 -15.73
C GLN A 170 19.68 16.39 -16.77
N PRO A 171 20.73 16.21 -17.58
CA PRO A 171 20.78 15.09 -18.53
C PRO A 171 20.86 13.75 -17.78
N LEU A 172 19.91 12.86 -18.04
CA LEU A 172 19.85 11.52 -17.45
C LEU A 172 19.93 10.43 -18.52
N ILE A 173 19.19 10.54 -19.63
CA ILE A 173 19.07 9.48 -20.63
C ILE A 173 20.40 9.17 -21.31
N ALA A 174 21.10 10.17 -21.83
CA ALA A 174 22.37 9.94 -22.51
C ALA A 174 23.46 9.36 -21.57
N PRO A 175 23.67 9.90 -20.35
CA PRO A 175 24.60 9.28 -19.41
C PRO A 175 24.19 7.87 -18.94
N LEU A 176 22.90 7.57 -18.83
CA LEU A 176 22.43 6.21 -18.50
C LEU A 176 22.63 5.23 -19.67
N ASP A 177 22.50 5.68 -20.92
CA ASP A 177 22.86 4.87 -22.09
C ASP A 177 24.36 4.57 -22.15
N ASP A 178 25.22 5.52 -21.75
CA ASP A 178 26.65 5.26 -21.55
C ASP A 178 26.89 4.22 -20.44
N ALA A 179 26.15 4.29 -19.33
CA ALA A 179 26.23 3.27 -18.28
C ALA A 179 25.83 1.86 -18.77
N VAL A 180 24.96 1.75 -19.78
CA VAL A 180 24.65 0.48 -20.45
C VAL A 180 25.87 -0.02 -21.25
N ALA A 181 26.57 0.86 -21.97
CA ALA A 181 27.80 0.50 -22.69
C ALA A 181 28.94 0.05 -21.76
N HIS A 182 28.94 0.52 -20.52
CA HIS A 182 29.83 0.09 -19.44
C HIS A 182 29.34 -1.14 -18.66
N SER A 183 28.20 -1.74 -19.05
CA SER A 183 27.61 -2.92 -18.40
C SER A 183 27.28 -2.71 -16.91
N VAL A 184 27.03 -1.45 -16.51
CA VAL A 184 26.50 -1.10 -15.20
C VAL A 184 24.98 -1.27 -15.20
N LEU A 185 24.35 -0.83 -16.28
CA LEU A 185 22.93 -0.99 -16.54
C LEU A 185 22.65 -1.95 -17.69
N GLY A 186 21.46 -2.51 -17.69
CA GLY A 186 20.83 -3.08 -18.87
C GLY A 186 19.63 -2.24 -19.29
N LYS A 187 19.24 -2.37 -20.55
CA LYS A 187 18.08 -1.70 -21.14
C LYS A 187 17.19 -2.75 -21.80
N ARG A 188 15.95 -2.91 -21.32
CA ARG A 188 14.99 -3.88 -21.86
C ARG A 188 13.55 -3.43 -21.61
N ASN A 189 12.66 -3.66 -22.57
CA ASN A 189 11.22 -3.37 -22.46
C ASN A 189 10.90 -1.94 -22.00
N GLY A 190 11.65 -0.94 -22.50
CA GLY A 190 11.42 0.46 -22.11
C GLY A 190 11.92 0.81 -20.70
N LYS A 191 12.73 -0.03 -20.06
CA LYS A 191 13.28 0.19 -18.71
C LYS A 191 14.80 0.17 -18.69
N PHE A 192 15.37 1.00 -17.83
CA PHE A 192 16.72 0.80 -17.31
C PHE A 192 16.65 -0.11 -16.09
N TYR A 193 17.61 -1.02 -15.95
CA TYR A 193 17.76 -1.83 -14.73
C TYR A 193 19.24 -1.97 -14.38
N PHE A 194 19.55 -1.96 -13.09
CA PHE A 194 20.90 -2.25 -12.63
C PHE A 194 21.23 -3.71 -12.91
N MET A 195 22.40 -3.97 -13.51
CA MET A 195 22.86 -5.33 -13.78
C MET A 195 23.04 -6.16 -12.50
N HIS A 196 23.18 -5.46 -11.37
CA HIS A 196 23.24 -6.05 -10.04
C HIS A 196 22.83 -5.05 -8.96
N ASP A 197 22.22 -5.52 -7.88
CA ASP A 197 21.81 -4.70 -6.73
C ASP A 197 22.98 -3.92 -6.09
N LYS A 198 24.16 -4.53 -5.97
CA LYS A 198 25.37 -3.88 -5.45
C LYS A 198 25.82 -2.66 -6.28
N LEU A 199 25.49 -2.60 -7.57
CA LEU A 199 25.76 -1.40 -8.39
C LEU A 199 24.76 -0.29 -8.06
N GLN A 200 23.49 -0.63 -7.82
CA GLN A 200 22.49 0.31 -7.32
C GLN A 200 22.88 0.84 -5.94
N GLU A 201 23.22 -0.06 -5.00
CA GLU A 201 23.66 0.31 -3.65
C GLU A 201 24.89 1.23 -3.68
N ALA A 202 25.84 0.94 -4.55
CA ALA A 202 27.04 1.76 -4.70
C ALA A 202 26.74 3.14 -5.29
N ALA A 203 25.85 3.23 -6.28
CA ALA A 203 25.37 4.52 -6.78
C ALA A 203 24.64 5.29 -5.67
N TYR A 204 23.68 4.66 -4.99
CA TYR A 204 22.89 5.28 -3.93
C TYR A 204 23.77 5.76 -2.75
N SER A 205 24.83 5.00 -2.44
CA SER A 205 25.80 5.34 -1.39
C SER A 205 26.74 6.49 -1.74
N LYS A 206 26.73 6.98 -2.99
CA LYS A 206 27.44 8.23 -3.34
C LYS A 206 26.75 9.46 -2.75
N MET A 207 25.44 9.40 -2.46
CA MET A 207 24.76 10.45 -1.70
C MET A 207 25.10 10.31 -0.21
N LYS A 208 25.46 11.42 0.43
CA LYS A 208 25.60 11.44 1.89
C LYS A 208 24.23 11.15 2.52
N PRO A 209 24.17 10.44 3.66
CA PRO A 209 22.91 10.13 4.33
C PRO A 209 22.01 11.37 4.57
N GLU A 210 22.63 12.50 4.90
CA GLU A 210 21.97 13.78 5.14
C GLU A 210 21.32 14.39 3.88
N GLU A 211 21.92 14.17 2.71
CA GLU A 211 21.47 14.73 1.42
C GLU A 211 20.37 13.88 0.77
N ARG A 212 20.25 12.60 1.15
CA ARG A 212 19.26 11.66 0.57
C ARG A 212 17.84 12.18 0.71
N CYS A 213 17.51 12.75 1.87
CA CYS A 213 16.16 13.24 2.13
C CYS A 213 15.77 14.37 1.17
N LEU A 214 16.70 15.30 0.91
CA LEU A 214 16.53 16.41 -0.01
C LEU A 214 16.43 15.94 -1.46
N HIS A 215 17.24 14.96 -1.87
CA HIS A 215 17.16 14.39 -3.23
C HIS A 215 15.82 13.70 -3.49
N HIS A 216 15.38 12.85 -2.56
CA HIS A 216 14.09 12.17 -2.65
C HIS A 216 12.91 13.14 -2.73
N ASN A 217 12.92 14.16 -1.87
CA ASN A 217 11.92 15.23 -1.92
C ASN A 217 11.95 15.99 -3.26
N ARG A 218 13.13 16.42 -3.73
CA ARG A 218 13.30 17.12 -5.00
C ARG A 218 12.76 16.33 -6.20
N TYR A 219 13.15 15.06 -6.33
CA TYR A 219 12.70 14.23 -7.46
C TYR A 219 11.21 13.92 -7.37
N GLY A 220 10.72 13.66 -6.15
CA GLY A 220 9.32 13.42 -5.90
C GLY A 220 8.44 14.63 -6.24
N LEU A 221 8.82 15.83 -5.83
CA LEU A 221 8.09 17.06 -6.16
C LEU A 221 8.08 17.36 -7.66
N ALA A 222 9.22 17.21 -8.33
CA ALA A 222 9.32 17.40 -9.77
C ALA A 222 8.32 16.49 -10.52
N LEU A 223 8.25 15.21 -10.15
CA LEU A 223 7.30 14.27 -10.74
C LEU A 223 5.85 14.55 -10.30
N GLY A 224 5.65 14.98 -9.06
CA GLY A 224 4.32 15.27 -8.50
C GLY A 224 3.60 16.39 -9.24
N PHE A 225 4.30 17.48 -9.58
CA PHE A 225 3.70 18.58 -10.35
C PHE A 225 3.28 18.14 -11.76
N VAL A 226 4.07 17.28 -12.42
CA VAL A 226 3.69 16.71 -13.72
C VAL A 226 2.49 15.77 -13.58
N ALA A 227 2.51 14.90 -12.58
CA ALA A 227 1.43 13.95 -12.33
C ALA A 227 0.08 14.64 -12.15
N VAL A 228 0.04 15.74 -11.39
CA VAL A 228 -1.17 16.55 -11.20
C VAL A 228 -1.60 17.24 -12.51
N ARG A 229 -0.65 17.84 -13.24
CA ARG A 229 -0.91 18.53 -14.52
C ARG A 229 -1.49 17.58 -15.57
N GLU A 230 -0.98 16.37 -15.65
CA GLU A 230 -1.32 15.37 -16.67
C GLU A 230 -2.40 14.37 -16.21
N ARG A 231 -2.79 14.43 -14.93
CA ARG A 231 -3.72 13.48 -14.28
C ARG A 231 -3.25 12.02 -14.40
N ASP A 232 -1.95 11.81 -14.22
CA ASP A 232 -1.33 10.48 -14.24
C ASP A 232 -1.21 9.91 -12.81
N ASP A 233 -2.14 9.00 -12.49
CA ASP A 233 -2.20 8.34 -11.19
C ASP A 233 -0.96 7.47 -10.89
N ARG A 234 -0.32 6.86 -11.91
CA ARG A 234 0.87 6.02 -11.69
C ARG A 234 2.09 6.88 -11.39
N LEU A 235 2.23 7.99 -12.11
CA LEU A 235 3.27 8.96 -11.84
C LEU A 235 3.10 9.59 -10.46
N LEU A 236 1.86 9.90 -10.05
CA LEU A 236 1.54 10.43 -8.73
C LEU A 236 1.99 9.50 -7.61
N LEU A 237 1.64 8.21 -7.70
CA LEU A 237 2.04 7.22 -6.69
C LEU A 237 3.56 7.08 -6.61
N THR A 238 4.26 7.15 -7.74
CA THR A 238 5.73 7.08 -7.77
C THR A 238 6.34 8.33 -7.16
N ALA A 239 5.80 9.51 -7.50
CA ALA A 239 6.22 10.81 -6.98
C ALA A 239 6.08 10.87 -5.45
N VAL A 240 4.89 10.56 -4.92
CA VAL A 240 4.62 10.59 -3.48
C VAL A 240 5.46 9.56 -2.73
N THR A 241 5.67 8.37 -3.29
CA THR A 241 6.61 7.39 -2.71
C THR A 241 8.01 7.97 -2.57
N GLN A 242 8.51 8.69 -3.58
CA GLN A 242 9.81 9.37 -3.49
C GLN A 242 9.79 10.48 -2.44
N ILE A 243 8.76 11.32 -2.39
CA ILE A 243 8.65 12.38 -1.39
C ILE A 243 8.70 11.79 0.03
N ASN A 244 7.98 10.71 0.26
CA ASN A 244 7.87 10.06 1.58
C ASN A 244 9.17 9.40 2.05
N GLN A 245 10.07 9.00 1.14
CA GLN A 245 11.45 8.62 1.51
C GLN A 245 12.27 9.80 2.04
N GLY A 246 11.91 11.03 1.63
CA GLY A 246 12.53 12.26 2.13
C GLY A 246 12.05 12.63 3.53
N GLY A 247 10.76 12.48 3.80
CA GLY A 247 10.14 12.80 5.08
C GLY A 247 9.99 14.31 5.35
N PRO A 248 9.31 14.69 6.46
CA PRO A 248 8.97 16.08 6.76
C PRO A 248 10.15 17.04 6.84
N GLN A 249 11.32 16.56 7.27
CA GLN A 249 12.54 17.35 7.41
C GLN A 249 13.13 17.83 6.08
N ALA A 250 12.73 17.24 4.95
CA ALA A 250 13.23 17.62 3.63
C ALA A 250 12.47 18.80 3.01
N VAL A 251 11.36 19.21 3.62
CA VAL A 251 10.52 20.30 3.13
C VAL A 251 11.13 21.65 3.53
N ILE A 252 11.07 22.63 2.62
CA ILE A 252 11.73 23.94 2.81
C ILE A 252 10.88 24.96 3.59
N ASP A 253 9.55 24.86 3.51
CA ASP A 253 8.60 25.78 4.14
C ASP A 253 7.21 25.15 4.31
N ASP A 254 6.29 25.92 4.87
CA ASP A 254 4.93 25.45 5.19
C ASP A 254 4.08 25.24 3.95
N GLU A 255 4.24 26.10 2.94
CA GLU A 255 3.48 25.98 1.70
C GLU A 255 3.81 24.67 1.00
N GLN A 256 5.10 24.31 0.96
CA GLN A 256 5.54 23.03 0.41
C GLN A 256 5.05 21.85 1.27
N ALA A 257 4.99 21.97 2.59
CA ALA A 257 4.46 20.91 3.47
C ALA A 257 2.99 20.61 3.15
N VAL A 258 2.20 21.66 2.94
CA VAL A 258 0.78 21.55 2.57
C VAL A 258 0.62 20.95 1.17
N VAL A 259 1.46 21.36 0.21
CA VAL A 259 1.47 20.76 -1.14
C VAL A 259 1.75 19.25 -1.05
N VAL A 260 2.77 18.85 -0.29
CA VAL A 260 3.11 17.43 -0.11
C VAL A 260 2.00 16.66 0.62
N ALA A 261 1.35 17.26 1.61
CA ALA A 261 0.23 16.66 2.30
C ALA A 261 -0.97 16.42 1.37
N ASN A 262 -1.27 17.37 0.48
CA ASN A 262 -2.30 17.20 -0.56
C ASN A 262 -1.92 16.11 -1.57
N LEU A 263 -0.67 16.04 -2.02
CA LEU A 263 -0.21 14.97 -2.91
C LEU A 263 -0.38 13.59 -2.24
N ASN A 264 -0.06 13.49 -0.95
CA ASN A 264 -0.28 12.28 -0.16
C ASN A 264 -1.77 11.92 -0.01
N LEU A 265 -2.63 12.91 0.22
CA LEU A 265 -4.08 12.71 0.26
C LEU A 265 -4.59 12.14 -1.08
N ASP A 266 -4.17 12.70 -2.19
CA ASP A 266 -4.58 12.24 -3.52
C ASP A 266 -4.05 10.83 -3.81
N ALA A 267 -2.77 10.57 -3.55
CA ALA A 267 -2.18 9.24 -3.68
C ALA A 267 -2.90 8.20 -2.81
N GLY A 268 -3.24 8.54 -1.56
CA GLY A 268 -4.01 7.68 -0.66
C GLY A 268 -5.40 7.37 -1.21
N LYS A 269 -6.12 8.36 -1.74
CA LYS A 269 -7.42 8.16 -2.40
C LYS A 269 -7.31 7.22 -3.61
N LYS A 270 -6.24 7.35 -4.41
CA LYS A 270 -5.98 6.44 -5.54
C LYS A 270 -5.66 5.02 -5.11
N ALA A 271 -4.84 4.86 -4.07
CA ALA A 271 -4.56 3.55 -3.48
C ALA A 271 -5.83 2.87 -2.96
N MET A 272 -6.71 3.61 -2.27
CA MET A 272 -8.02 3.10 -1.85
C MET A 272 -8.90 2.66 -3.04
N TYR A 273 -8.91 3.42 -4.14
CA TYR A 273 -9.66 3.04 -5.34
C TYR A 273 -9.14 1.72 -5.95
N MET A 274 -7.84 1.46 -5.83
CA MET A 274 -7.22 0.18 -6.22
C MET A 274 -7.36 -0.93 -5.16
N SER A 275 -8.10 -0.68 -4.08
CA SER A 275 -8.23 -1.58 -2.91
C SER A 275 -6.94 -1.86 -2.14
N ASP A 276 -5.90 -1.03 -2.30
CA ASP A 276 -4.65 -1.11 -1.54
C ASP A 276 -4.75 -0.23 -0.29
N PHE A 277 -5.48 -0.73 0.72
CA PHE A 277 -5.71 -0.01 1.98
C PHE A 277 -4.45 0.11 2.85
N PHE A 278 -3.44 -0.76 2.63
CA PHE A 278 -2.16 -0.68 3.32
C PHE A 278 -1.33 0.50 2.81
N ALA A 279 -1.16 0.60 1.48
CA ALA A 279 -0.48 1.74 0.88
C ALA A 279 -1.23 3.04 1.14
N ALA A 280 -2.57 3.03 1.05
CA ALA A 280 -3.39 4.19 1.35
C ALA A 280 -3.19 4.70 2.78
N HIS A 281 -3.21 3.81 3.77
CA HIS A 281 -2.95 4.18 5.16
C HIS A 281 -1.59 4.86 5.32
N SER A 282 -0.56 4.28 4.70
CA SER A 282 0.79 4.86 4.72
C SER A 282 0.84 6.25 4.10
N PHE A 283 0.18 6.49 2.97
CA PHE A 283 0.13 7.82 2.35
C PHE A 283 -0.57 8.85 3.25
N PHE A 284 -1.71 8.49 3.86
CA PHE A 284 -2.40 9.41 4.76
C PHE A 284 -1.58 9.74 6.02
N GLU A 285 -0.92 8.76 6.63
CA GLU A 285 -0.02 8.97 7.77
C GLU A 285 1.15 9.89 7.40
N HIS A 286 1.74 9.72 6.22
CA HIS A 286 2.77 10.65 5.74
C HIS A 286 2.19 12.05 5.56
N GLY A 287 1.03 12.20 4.93
CA GLY A 287 0.34 13.49 4.79
C GLY A 287 0.13 14.19 6.14
N ILE A 288 -0.32 13.45 7.16
CA ILE A 288 -0.46 13.94 8.53
C ILE A 288 0.90 14.36 9.12
N SER A 289 1.95 13.58 8.87
CA SER A 289 3.31 13.86 9.37
C SER A 289 3.89 15.17 8.82
N TYR A 290 3.60 15.51 7.56
CA TYR A 290 4.02 16.78 6.95
C TYR A 290 3.28 17.96 7.58
N LEU A 291 2.00 17.82 7.93
CA LEU A 291 1.23 18.88 8.61
C LEU A 291 1.67 19.08 10.07
N ARG A 292 2.08 18.01 10.76
CA ARG A 292 2.49 18.04 12.18
C ARG A 292 3.77 18.85 12.46
N LEU A 293 4.45 19.36 11.44
CA LEU A 293 5.55 20.31 11.61
C LEU A 293 5.12 21.63 12.28
N ARG A 294 3.81 21.87 12.40
CA ARG A 294 3.22 23.04 13.06
C ARG A 294 2.41 22.65 14.29
N ARG A 295 2.30 23.57 15.26
CA ARG A 295 1.50 23.35 16.48
C ARG A 295 -0.01 23.52 16.25
N GLU A 296 -0.41 24.25 15.22
CA GLU A 296 -1.83 24.62 14.97
C GLU A 296 -2.35 24.16 13.59
N TYR A 297 -1.79 23.09 13.02
CA TYR A 297 -2.16 22.61 11.68
C TYR A 297 -3.65 22.28 11.52
N TRP A 298 -4.33 21.86 12.60
CA TRP A 298 -5.79 21.68 12.61
C TRP A 298 -6.53 23.00 12.42
N ASN A 299 -6.04 24.12 12.94
CA ASN A 299 -6.71 25.41 12.79
C ASN A 299 -6.46 26.00 11.40
N GLU A 300 -5.20 25.98 10.95
CA GLU A 300 -4.76 26.58 9.69
C GLU A 300 -5.18 25.77 8.45
N HIS A 301 -5.14 24.44 8.54
CA HIS A 301 -5.45 23.50 7.45
C HIS A 301 -6.52 22.51 7.87
N TYR A 302 -7.62 23.02 8.40
CA TYR A 302 -8.71 22.23 8.99
C TYR A 302 -9.27 21.17 8.05
N ASP A 303 -9.71 21.56 6.85
CA ASP A 303 -10.38 20.63 5.93
C ASP A 303 -9.46 19.50 5.48
N LEU A 304 -8.20 19.84 5.16
CA LEU A 304 -7.17 18.86 4.79
C LEU A 304 -6.85 17.91 5.96
N SER A 305 -6.73 18.46 7.18
CA SER A 305 -6.48 17.66 8.38
C SER A 305 -7.66 16.71 8.64
N LEU A 306 -8.89 17.23 8.63
CA LEU A 306 -10.08 16.44 8.85
C LEU A 306 -10.19 15.30 7.82
N GLU A 307 -9.93 15.59 6.54
CA GLU A 307 -10.00 14.58 5.49
C GLU A 307 -8.90 13.51 5.61
N LEU A 308 -7.65 13.92 5.84
CA LEU A 308 -6.53 12.99 6.06
C LEU A 308 -6.78 12.05 7.24
N PHE A 309 -7.19 12.59 8.39
CA PHE A 309 -7.45 11.78 9.59
C PHE A 309 -8.64 10.84 9.39
N ASN A 310 -9.73 11.29 8.74
CA ASN A 310 -10.89 10.44 8.46
C ASN A 310 -10.55 9.27 7.52
N LEU A 311 -9.78 9.54 6.46
CA LEU A 311 -9.37 8.49 5.53
C LEU A 311 -8.31 7.56 6.12
N ALA A 312 -7.37 8.09 6.91
CA ALA A 312 -6.41 7.29 7.67
C ALA A 312 -7.14 6.33 8.64
N ALA A 313 -8.13 6.83 9.40
CA ALA A 313 -8.93 6.02 10.32
C ALA A 313 -9.70 4.92 9.60
N LYS A 314 -10.30 5.24 8.44
CA LYS A 314 -10.98 4.25 7.61
C LYS A 314 -10.02 3.16 7.14
N CYS A 315 -8.81 3.51 6.69
CA CYS A 315 -7.82 2.52 6.29
C CYS A 315 -7.28 1.70 7.48
N ALA A 316 -7.05 2.31 8.64
CA ALA A 316 -6.67 1.60 9.86
C ALA A 316 -7.72 0.55 10.25
N PHE A 317 -9.01 0.88 10.13
CA PHE A 317 -10.09 -0.10 10.31
C PHE A 317 -10.00 -1.26 9.31
N MET A 318 -9.82 -0.97 8.02
CA MET A 318 -9.72 -2.00 6.98
C MET A 318 -8.49 -2.90 7.15
N ASN A 319 -7.40 -2.37 7.69
CA ASN A 319 -6.15 -3.10 7.97
C ASN A 319 -6.14 -3.80 9.35
N ALA A 320 -7.22 -3.68 10.13
CA ALA A 320 -7.33 -4.18 11.51
C ALA A 320 -6.30 -3.59 12.49
N GLU A 321 -5.89 -2.34 12.29
CA GLU A 321 -4.96 -1.60 13.15
C GLU A 321 -5.73 -0.81 14.23
N HIS A 322 -6.16 -1.51 15.28
CA HIS A 322 -7.06 -0.96 16.31
C HIS A 322 -6.48 0.23 17.09
N ASP A 323 -5.19 0.20 17.43
CA ASP A 323 -4.55 1.28 18.19
C ASP A 323 -4.44 2.56 17.35
N SER A 324 -4.02 2.41 16.09
CA SER A 324 -3.95 3.51 15.11
C SER A 324 -5.34 4.13 14.90
N LEU A 325 -6.36 3.29 14.67
CA LEU A 325 -7.74 3.74 14.52
C LEU A 325 -8.19 4.57 15.73
N LYS A 326 -7.97 4.09 16.96
CA LYS A 326 -8.37 4.81 18.17
C LYS A 326 -7.69 6.18 18.26
N MET A 327 -6.37 6.22 18.06
CA MET A 327 -5.61 7.47 18.09
C MET A 327 -6.13 8.48 17.06
N LEU A 328 -6.42 8.02 15.84
CA LEU A 328 -6.94 8.86 14.76
C LEU A 328 -8.35 9.37 15.07
N THR A 329 -9.24 8.50 15.55
CA THR A 329 -10.60 8.92 15.93
C THR A 329 -10.60 9.90 17.10
N ASP A 330 -9.76 9.70 18.11
CA ASP A 330 -9.66 10.60 19.26
C ASP A 330 -9.21 12.01 18.82
N GLN A 331 -8.29 12.08 17.86
CA GLN A 331 -7.84 13.35 17.26
C GLN A 331 -8.97 14.07 16.51
N ILE A 332 -9.78 13.33 15.73
CA ILE A 332 -10.96 13.90 15.05
C ILE A 332 -11.96 14.42 16.08
N MET A 333 -12.27 13.62 17.10
CA MET A 333 -13.25 13.98 18.13
C MET A 333 -12.84 15.23 18.92
N HIS A 334 -11.54 15.41 19.18
CA HIS A 334 -10.99 16.55 19.92
C HIS A 334 -10.97 17.85 19.10
N ASN A 335 -10.65 17.77 17.80
CA ASN A 335 -10.44 18.96 16.96
C ASN A 335 -11.65 19.35 16.10
N ALA A 336 -12.69 18.51 16.04
CA ALA A 336 -13.90 18.78 15.26
C ALA A 336 -14.57 20.12 15.65
N LYS A 337 -14.83 20.97 14.64
CA LYS A 337 -15.48 22.29 14.77
C LYS A 337 -17.00 22.21 14.85
N CYS A 338 -17.60 21.24 14.17
CA CYS A 338 -19.02 20.92 14.30
C CYS A 338 -19.25 19.43 14.55
N PHE A 339 -20.51 19.05 14.74
CA PHE A 339 -20.87 17.68 15.05
C PHE A 339 -20.72 16.77 13.82
N GLU A 340 -21.02 17.30 12.64
CA GLU A 340 -20.98 16.60 11.35
C GLU A 340 -19.57 16.06 11.05
N ASP A 341 -18.53 16.78 11.47
CA ASP A 341 -17.13 16.39 11.28
C ASP A 341 -16.78 15.08 12.01
N LYS A 342 -17.53 14.74 13.06
CA LYS A 342 -17.33 13.53 13.88
C LYS A 342 -17.95 12.28 13.27
N PHE A 343 -18.77 12.43 12.22
CA PHE A 343 -19.57 11.35 11.64
C PHE A 343 -18.71 10.13 11.29
N GLN A 344 -17.72 10.30 10.41
CA GLN A 344 -16.95 9.16 9.92
C GLN A 344 -16.20 8.44 11.05
N ALA A 345 -15.63 9.18 12.00
CA ALA A 345 -14.99 8.62 13.20
C ALA A 345 -15.96 7.76 14.02
N ILE A 346 -17.15 8.29 14.36
CA ILE A 346 -18.17 7.54 15.11
C ILE A 346 -18.64 6.32 14.32
N SER A 347 -18.89 6.47 13.02
CA SER A 347 -19.37 5.41 12.13
C SER A 347 -18.40 4.21 12.07
N VAL A 348 -17.10 4.48 12.00
CA VAL A 348 -16.05 3.45 11.98
C VAL A 348 -15.92 2.81 13.36
N THR A 349 -15.93 3.60 14.45
CA THR A 349 -15.88 3.08 15.83
C THR A 349 -17.05 2.15 16.16
N VAL A 350 -18.28 2.53 15.78
CA VAL A 350 -19.46 1.66 15.91
C VAL A 350 -19.28 0.34 15.16
N THR A 351 -18.70 0.40 13.96
CA THR A 351 -18.46 -0.81 13.15
C THR A 351 -17.42 -1.70 13.82
N LEU A 352 -16.32 -1.12 14.32
CA LEU A 352 -15.32 -1.86 15.10
C LEU A 352 -15.96 -2.57 16.30
N LEU A 353 -16.72 -1.85 17.11
CA LEU A 353 -17.35 -2.39 18.33
C LEU A 353 -18.29 -3.56 18.02
N ASN A 354 -19.06 -3.47 16.93
CA ASN A 354 -19.91 -4.57 16.46
C ASN A 354 -19.07 -5.81 16.09
N TRP A 355 -17.97 -5.62 15.37
CA TRP A 355 -17.13 -6.73 14.88
C TRP A 355 -16.24 -7.33 15.97
N SER A 356 -15.85 -6.54 16.96
CA SER A 356 -15.09 -7.00 18.13
C SER A 356 -15.97 -7.67 19.19
N GLY A 357 -17.28 -7.80 18.94
CA GLY A 357 -18.25 -8.41 19.88
C GLY A 357 -18.70 -7.50 21.02
N ASN A 358 -18.20 -6.26 21.11
CA ASN A 358 -18.64 -5.28 22.12
C ASN A 358 -19.87 -4.49 21.62
N VAL A 359 -20.91 -5.22 21.22
CA VAL A 359 -22.15 -4.66 20.69
C VAL A 359 -22.87 -3.74 21.69
N PRO A 360 -22.90 -4.02 23.01
CA PRO A 360 -23.51 -3.09 23.98
C PRO A 360 -22.88 -1.69 23.95
N ALA A 361 -21.56 -1.59 23.84
CA ALA A 361 -20.89 -0.30 23.70
C ALA A 361 -21.22 0.39 22.37
N ALA A 362 -21.40 -0.37 21.28
CA ALA A 362 -21.82 0.17 19.99
C ALA A 362 -23.23 0.77 20.08
N VAL A 363 -24.17 0.06 20.71
CA VAL A 363 -25.56 0.51 20.91
C VAL A 363 -25.59 1.77 21.75
N GLU A 364 -24.84 1.81 22.85
CA GLU A 364 -24.77 2.98 23.71
C GLU A 364 -24.22 4.19 22.97
N LEU A 365 -23.08 4.03 22.27
CA LEU A 365 -22.50 5.10 21.46
C LEU A 365 -23.49 5.63 20.42
N ILE A 366 -24.21 4.75 19.72
CA ILE A 366 -25.24 5.16 18.75
C ILE A 366 -26.37 5.94 19.45
N ARG A 367 -26.90 5.44 20.57
CA ARG A 367 -28.00 6.10 21.29
C ARG A 367 -27.61 7.48 21.82
N THR A 368 -26.45 7.61 22.44
CA THR A 368 -25.94 8.91 22.91
C THR A 368 -25.77 9.88 21.74
N THR A 369 -25.26 9.40 20.60
CA THR A 369 -25.07 10.22 19.39
C THR A 369 -26.41 10.64 18.77
N LEU A 370 -27.40 9.75 18.72
CA LEU A 370 -28.75 10.07 18.22
C LEU A 370 -29.48 11.07 19.14
N SER A 371 -29.33 10.98 20.45
CA SER A 371 -29.88 11.96 21.40
C SER A 371 -29.30 13.35 21.16
N SER A 372 -27.99 13.47 20.89
CA SER A 372 -27.38 14.76 20.52
C SER A 372 -27.82 15.33 19.17
N LEU A 373 -28.51 14.54 18.33
CA LEU A 373 -29.10 14.94 17.05
C LEU A 373 -30.62 15.22 17.14
N ASP A 374 -31.19 15.20 18.35
CA ASP A 374 -32.64 15.26 18.59
C ASP A 374 -33.41 14.10 17.90
N GLU A 375 -32.76 12.93 17.76
CA GLU A 375 -33.30 11.73 17.09
C GLU A 375 -33.46 10.57 18.07
N GLU A 376 -34.10 10.83 19.21
CA GLU A 376 -34.31 9.83 20.26
C GLU A 376 -35.33 8.75 19.86
N LEU A 377 -35.00 7.51 20.19
CA LEU A 377 -35.92 6.38 20.09
C LEU A 377 -36.67 6.20 21.41
N PRO A 378 -37.92 5.70 21.38
CA PRO A 378 -38.69 5.42 22.59
C PRO A 378 -37.92 4.50 23.55
N SER A 379 -37.82 4.91 24.81
CA SER A 379 -37.17 4.12 25.87
C SER A 379 -37.94 2.84 26.22
N ALA A 380 -39.26 2.85 26.08
CA ALA A 380 -40.12 1.70 26.28
C ALA A 380 -40.60 1.12 24.94
N VAL A 381 -40.12 -0.09 24.62
CA VAL A 381 -40.51 -0.82 23.41
C VAL A 381 -41.63 -1.80 23.74
N THR A 382 -42.87 -1.31 23.77
CA THR A 382 -44.07 -2.15 23.96
C THR A 382 -44.75 -2.45 22.62
N PRO A 383 -45.52 -3.55 22.50
CA PRO A 383 -46.27 -3.86 21.28
C PRO A 383 -47.19 -2.70 20.82
N THR A 384 -47.79 -1.98 21.77
CA THR A 384 -48.64 -0.81 21.49
C THR A 384 -47.86 0.32 20.83
N VAL A 385 -46.66 0.64 21.36
CA VAL A 385 -45.77 1.66 20.79
C VAL A 385 -45.31 1.25 19.39
N VAL A 386 -44.92 -0.01 19.21
CA VAL A 386 -44.51 -0.56 17.90
C VAL A 386 -45.64 -0.40 16.88
N ASN A 387 -46.87 -0.83 17.22
CA ASN A 387 -48.03 -0.70 16.33
C ASN A 387 -48.35 0.77 16.01
N GLN A 388 -48.23 1.68 16.97
CA GLN A 388 -48.42 3.11 16.73
C GLN A 388 -47.44 3.67 15.69
N HIS A 389 -46.15 3.31 15.76
CA HIS A 389 -45.17 3.71 14.76
C HIS A 389 -45.45 3.10 13.38
N LEU A 390 -45.86 1.83 13.33
CA LEU A 390 -46.21 1.14 12.09
C LEU A 390 -47.42 1.77 11.41
N ASP A 391 -48.48 2.06 12.16
CA ASP A 391 -49.72 2.66 11.66
C ASP A 391 -49.50 4.10 11.19
N ASN A 392 -48.69 4.88 11.92
CA ASN A 392 -48.33 6.24 11.50
C ASN A 392 -47.55 6.23 10.19
N THR A 393 -46.56 5.33 10.07
CA THR A 393 -45.78 5.18 8.84
C THR A 393 -46.65 4.70 7.68
N LYS A 394 -47.57 3.75 7.94
CA LYS A 394 -48.53 3.27 6.95
C LYS A 394 -49.43 4.38 6.43
N LYS A 395 -49.94 5.24 7.32
CA LYS A 395 -50.76 6.40 6.94
C LYS A 395 -49.99 7.39 6.06
N GLN A 396 -48.72 7.66 6.39
CA GLN A 396 -47.89 8.55 5.57
C GLN A 396 -47.63 7.95 4.17
N LEU A 397 -47.31 6.66 4.10
CA LEU A 397 -47.08 5.98 2.83
C LEU A 397 -48.34 5.85 1.97
N ALA A 398 -49.52 5.68 2.59
CA ALA A 398 -50.80 5.59 1.87
C ALA A 398 -51.18 6.88 1.12
N LEU A 399 -50.55 8.02 1.46
CA LEU A 399 -50.75 9.30 0.78
C LEU A 399 -49.86 9.47 -0.45
N LEU A 400 -48.94 8.54 -0.71
CA LEU A 400 -47.94 8.63 -1.77
C LEU A 400 -48.21 7.60 -2.85
N THR A 401 -47.98 7.98 -4.11
CA THR A 401 -47.88 7.05 -5.23
C THR A 401 -46.44 6.59 -5.41
N ASP A 402 -46.24 5.45 -6.07
CA ASP A 402 -44.92 4.92 -6.40
C ASP A 402 -44.08 5.94 -7.18
N ASP A 403 -44.70 6.64 -8.15
CA ASP A 403 -44.05 7.70 -8.93
C ASP A 403 -43.57 8.87 -8.04
N THR A 404 -44.40 9.32 -7.09
CA THR A 404 -43.95 10.34 -6.13
C THR A 404 -42.76 9.86 -5.31
N LEU A 405 -42.78 8.60 -4.85
CA LEU A 405 -41.73 8.04 -4.00
C LEU A 405 -40.39 7.92 -4.76
N LEU A 406 -40.44 7.56 -6.05
CA LEU A 406 -39.27 7.51 -6.93
C LEU A 406 -38.77 8.91 -7.33
N SER A 407 -39.63 9.92 -7.28
CA SER A 407 -39.29 11.32 -7.60
C SER A 407 -38.72 12.12 -6.42
N TYR A 408 -38.64 11.53 -5.21
CA TYR A 408 -38.13 12.22 -4.04
C TYR A 408 -36.71 12.72 -4.24
N LEU A 409 -36.46 13.95 -3.77
CA LEU A 409 -35.13 14.56 -3.79
C LEU A 409 -34.16 13.78 -2.90
N THR A 410 -32.88 13.83 -3.26
CA THR A 410 -31.79 13.32 -2.41
C THR A 410 -31.72 14.12 -1.11
N MET A 411 -31.51 13.42 0.01
CA MET A 411 -31.32 14.06 1.32
C MET A 411 -30.07 14.93 1.31
N VAL A 412 -30.24 16.23 1.57
CA VAL A 412 -29.15 17.23 1.56
C VAL A 412 -28.72 17.63 2.98
N ASP A 413 -29.59 17.46 3.98
CA ASP A 413 -29.28 17.75 5.38
C ASP A 413 -28.26 16.73 5.93
N PRO A 414 -27.03 17.15 6.28
CA PRO A 414 -25.97 16.25 6.71
C PRO A 414 -26.26 15.60 8.08
N SER A 415 -26.89 16.34 8.99
CA SER A 415 -27.23 15.84 10.33
C SER A 415 -28.31 14.77 10.24
N LYS A 416 -29.31 14.93 9.35
CA LYS A 416 -30.33 13.89 9.10
C LYS A 416 -29.81 12.70 8.30
N LEU A 417 -28.89 12.93 7.35
CA LEU A 417 -28.20 11.85 6.66
C LEU A 417 -27.41 10.98 7.64
N PHE A 418 -26.74 11.62 8.60
CA PHE A 418 -26.03 10.93 9.66
C PHE A 418 -26.97 10.15 10.58
N ALA A 419 -28.06 10.76 11.04
CA ALA A 419 -29.07 10.09 11.86
C ALA A 419 -29.60 8.81 11.17
N VAL A 420 -29.94 8.89 9.88
CA VAL A 420 -30.39 7.73 9.11
C VAL A 420 -29.31 6.64 9.05
N GLN A 421 -28.04 6.99 8.82
CA GLN A 421 -26.95 6.02 8.81
C GLN A 421 -26.76 5.34 10.19
N LEU A 422 -26.84 6.10 11.29
CA LEU A 422 -26.76 5.57 12.64
C LEU A 422 -27.94 4.67 13.00
N LEU A 423 -29.16 5.03 12.60
CA LEU A 423 -30.36 4.21 12.80
C LEU A 423 -30.21 2.86 12.08
N VAL A 424 -29.71 2.85 10.84
CA VAL A 424 -29.45 1.59 10.12
C VAL A 424 -28.35 0.76 10.79
N LYS A 425 -27.31 1.39 11.34
CA LYS A 425 -26.30 0.69 12.14
C LYS A 425 -26.88 0.13 13.44
N LEU A 426 -27.75 0.88 14.12
CA LEU A 426 -28.43 0.44 15.33
C LEU A 426 -29.32 -0.77 15.06
N TYR A 427 -30.06 -0.76 13.94
CA TYR A 427 -30.81 -1.93 13.48
C TYR A 427 -29.91 -3.17 13.40
N GLY A 428 -28.74 -3.03 12.76
CA GLY A 428 -27.75 -4.10 12.64
C GLY A 428 -27.22 -4.56 14.00
N SER A 429 -26.80 -3.63 14.86
CA SER A 429 -26.30 -3.92 16.22
C SER A 429 -27.33 -4.68 17.06
N LEU A 430 -28.58 -4.21 17.10
CA LEU A 430 -29.63 -4.88 17.87
C LEU A 430 -29.96 -6.29 17.33
N THR A 431 -29.90 -6.46 16.01
CA THR A 431 -30.08 -7.77 15.38
C THR A 431 -28.96 -8.75 15.78
N LEU A 432 -27.71 -8.29 15.92
CA LEU A 432 -26.58 -9.12 16.32
C LEU A 432 -26.73 -9.69 17.76
N ILE A 433 -27.34 -8.93 18.67
CA ILE A 433 -27.57 -9.37 20.07
C ILE A 433 -28.96 -10.00 20.30
N GLY A 434 -29.78 -10.12 19.25
CA GLY A 434 -31.12 -10.70 19.36
C GLY A 434 -32.19 -9.76 19.96
N GLU A 435 -31.88 -8.49 20.21
CA GLU A 435 -32.80 -7.48 20.73
C GLU A 435 -33.68 -6.86 19.63
N SER A 436 -34.41 -7.70 18.91
CA SER A 436 -35.16 -7.30 17.70
C SER A 436 -36.41 -6.46 17.97
N ALA A 437 -36.85 -6.31 19.22
CA ALA A 437 -38.11 -5.64 19.56
C ALA A 437 -38.18 -4.19 19.05
N ALA A 438 -37.06 -3.46 19.06
CA ALA A 438 -37.00 -2.05 18.64
C ALA A 438 -36.80 -1.87 17.12
N THR A 439 -36.44 -2.94 16.40
CA THR A 439 -36.09 -2.87 14.96
C THR A 439 -37.21 -2.34 14.05
N PRO A 440 -38.52 -2.58 14.32
CA PRO A 440 -39.59 -2.01 13.49
C PRO A 440 -39.71 -0.49 13.68
N ILE A 441 -39.50 0.00 14.91
CA ILE A 441 -39.53 1.43 15.23
C ILE A 441 -38.40 2.15 14.49
N ILE A 442 -37.21 1.56 14.48
CA ILE A 442 -36.04 2.08 13.74
C ILE A 442 -36.35 2.19 12.25
N SER A 443 -36.91 1.13 11.65
CA SER A 443 -37.28 1.10 10.23
C SER A 443 -38.31 2.20 9.91
N CYS A 444 -39.33 2.35 10.76
CA CYS A 444 -40.32 3.42 10.65
C CYS A 444 -39.68 4.80 10.72
N ARG A 445 -38.75 5.02 11.66
CA ARG A 445 -38.11 6.32 11.85
C ARG A 445 -37.24 6.70 10.64
N VAL A 446 -36.49 5.75 10.07
CA VAL A 446 -35.72 5.99 8.84
C VAL A 446 -36.63 6.37 7.68
N ILE A 447 -37.78 5.70 7.51
CA ILE A 447 -38.76 6.04 6.47
C ILE A 447 -39.29 7.46 6.71
N GLN A 448 -39.71 7.81 7.92
CA GLN A 448 -40.23 9.13 8.27
C GLN A 448 -39.24 10.26 7.96
N LEU A 449 -37.96 10.07 8.32
CA LEU A 449 -36.89 11.01 7.99
C LEU A 449 -36.72 11.12 6.48
N SER A 450 -36.77 9.99 5.76
CA SER A 450 -36.61 9.97 4.31
C SER A 450 -37.77 10.68 3.58
N LEU A 451 -38.99 10.54 4.07
CA LEU A 451 -40.17 11.22 3.53
C LEU A 451 -40.19 12.72 3.82
N THR A 452 -39.49 13.17 4.86
CA THR A 452 -39.46 14.58 5.27
C THR A 452 -38.28 15.33 4.66
N TYR A 453 -37.10 14.72 4.63
CA TYR A 453 -35.83 15.37 4.28
C TYR A 453 -35.22 14.87 2.96
N GLY A 454 -35.85 13.91 2.29
CA GLY A 454 -35.35 13.31 1.05
C GLY A 454 -34.75 11.92 1.23
N MET A 455 -34.50 11.21 0.13
CA MET A 455 -33.98 9.84 0.16
C MET A 455 -32.46 9.82 0.34
N SER A 456 -31.97 8.88 1.14
CA SER A 456 -30.54 8.59 1.32
C SER A 456 -30.18 7.23 0.69
N PRO A 457 -28.89 6.93 0.47
CA PRO A 457 -28.44 5.59 0.09
C PRO A 457 -28.85 4.48 1.06
N HIS A 458 -29.20 4.84 2.31
CA HIS A 458 -29.62 3.92 3.37
C HIS A 458 -31.15 3.80 3.51
N SER A 459 -31.92 4.64 2.83
CA SER A 459 -33.39 4.63 2.89
C SER A 459 -34.00 3.32 2.35
N PRO A 460 -33.55 2.74 1.21
CA PRO A 460 -34.15 1.52 0.66
C PRO A 460 -34.13 0.32 1.62
N SER A 461 -33.09 0.17 2.44
CA SER A 461 -33.04 -0.93 3.41
C SER A 461 -34.16 -0.84 4.45
N ALA A 462 -34.55 0.36 4.87
CA ALA A 462 -35.62 0.54 5.85
C ALA A 462 -36.99 0.17 5.27
N PHE A 463 -37.25 0.48 3.99
CA PHE A 463 -38.47 0.04 3.30
C PHE A 463 -38.57 -1.48 3.21
N ALA A 464 -37.46 -2.15 2.86
CA ALA A 464 -37.40 -3.61 2.82
C ALA A 464 -37.62 -4.23 4.21
N GLN A 465 -37.02 -3.66 5.26
CA GLN A 465 -37.18 -4.11 6.64
C GLN A 465 -38.61 -3.91 7.15
N TYR A 466 -39.21 -2.76 6.87
CA TYR A 466 -40.60 -2.45 7.20
C TYR A 466 -41.57 -3.42 6.51
N GLY A 467 -41.42 -3.64 5.20
CA GLY A 467 -42.23 -4.60 4.45
C GLY A 467 -42.07 -6.03 4.97
N SER A 468 -40.84 -6.43 5.32
CA SER A 468 -40.55 -7.75 5.92
C SER A 468 -41.27 -7.93 7.26
N TYR A 469 -41.28 -6.90 8.10
CA TYR A 469 -41.99 -6.94 9.38
C TYR A 469 -43.52 -7.03 9.18
N LEU A 470 -44.08 -6.25 8.25
CA LEU A 470 -45.50 -6.31 7.91
C LEU A 470 -45.92 -7.70 7.41
N ALA A 471 -45.08 -8.33 6.59
CA ALA A 471 -45.31 -9.70 6.13
C ALA A 471 -45.33 -10.68 7.30
N LEU A 472 -44.37 -10.58 8.23
CA LEU A 472 -44.27 -11.44 9.41
C LEU A 472 -45.52 -11.36 10.29
N ILE A 473 -45.97 -10.14 10.66
CA ILE A 473 -47.16 -9.97 11.49
C ILE A 473 -48.45 -10.33 10.74
N GLY A 474 -48.51 -10.07 9.42
CA GLY A 474 -49.63 -10.48 8.57
C GLY A 474 -49.75 -12.00 8.43
N THR A 475 -48.63 -12.73 8.46
CA THR A 475 -48.62 -14.21 8.50
C THR A 475 -48.97 -14.77 9.88
N ASN A 476 -48.63 -14.07 10.96
CA ASN A 476 -49.00 -14.48 12.32
C ASN A 476 -50.49 -14.26 12.62
N LEU A 477 -51.09 -13.16 12.13
CA LEU A 477 -52.53 -12.92 12.22
C LEU A 477 -53.37 -14.01 11.53
N LYS A 478 -52.87 -14.62 10.44
CA LYS A 478 -53.56 -15.74 9.77
C LYS A 478 -53.45 -17.07 10.51
N ARG A 479 -52.44 -17.25 11.38
CA ARG A 479 -52.28 -18.47 12.20
C ARG A 479 -53.16 -18.46 13.45
N ASP A 480 -53.39 -17.29 14.05
CA ASP A 480 -54.23 -17.17 15.25
C ASP A 480 -55.75 -17.18 14.95
N THR A 481 -56.15 -17.07 13.68
CA THR A 481 -57.55 -17.24 13.25
C THR A 481 -57.91 -18.65 12.78
N ALA A 482 -57.00 -19.62 12.95
CA ALA A 482 -57.21 -21.02 12.62
C ALA A 482 -57.15 -21.88 13.90
N THR A 483 -58.10 -21.67 14.80
CA THR A 483 -58.52 -22.65 15.82
C THR A 483 -59.99 -22.96 15.64
#